data_AF-A0A1G5XIX5-F1
#
_entry.id   AF-A0A1G5XIX5-F1
#
_cell.length_a   1.000
_cell.length_b   1.000
_cell.length_c   1.000
_cell.angle_alpha   90.00
_cell.angle_beta   90.00
_cell.angle_gamma   90.00
#
_symmetry.space_group_name_H-M   'P 1'
#
loop_
_entity.id
_entity.type
_entity.pdbx_description
1 polymer ?
#
loop_
_entity_poly.entity_id
_entity_poly.type
_entity_poly.pdbx_seq_one_letter_code
_entity_poly.pdbx_strand_id
1 'polypeptide(L)'
;KTVDGLTTEFFWQGDQLVAENSPHHHRSYVYEPGTFRPLALLDGEGPDARPFYYHLDHLGTPQELTNPAGQIVWSARYNGYGKLTELQHGGGEQLEQPLRFQGQYFDPESGLHYNRHRYYNPETGRYLTPDPSKLAGGLNGYRYTVNPTGWVDPLGLVDCPGKGGCRPAVGGQDPAGKIQVDEGEPRLPMTAEQRRARIDELGEANAKRRVEAYEEKYKMHTVAKHNPEISDKAIRQRSIDGSHPTKKGKKGPINHSSQFISWRLQMHAINDAIARMSRVPPAYTGFTKDGDPVVRKEMPGGGRGYKVNKKDKDNPVYMDSLDYSEVRFDQAVKGRPYTAFPD
;
A
#
# COMPACT_ATOMS: atom_id res chain seq x y z
N LYS A 1 37.62 8.16 10.81
CA LYS A 1 37.02 7.49 12.00
C LYS A 1 38.18 6.96 12.83
N THR A 2 38.19 7.18 14.14
CA THR A 2 39.27 6.70 15.02
C THR A 2 38.69 5.84 16.14
N VAL A 3 39.20 4.61 16.26
CA VAL A 3 38.80 3.63 17.27
C VAL A 3 40.06 2.99 17.81
N ASP A 4 40.18 2.91 19.14
CA ASP A 4 41.35 2.31 19.83
C ASP A 4 42.72 2.83 19.33
N GLY A 5 42.76 4.11 18.93
CA GLY A 5 43.96 4.77 18.42
C GLY A 5 44.27 4.50 16.95
N LEU A 6 43.52 3.62 16.27
CA LEU A 6 43.63 3.38 14.82
C LEU A 6 42.64 4.28 14.08
N THR A 7 43.12 4.93 13.01
CA THR A 7 42.29 5.83 12.20
C THR A 7 42.05 5.23 10.82
N THR A 8 40.78 5.09 10.45
CA THR A 8 40.34 4.75 9.09
C THR A 8 39.79 6.00 8.43
N GLU A 9 40.36 6.37 7.29
CA GLU A 9 39.91 7.43 6.41
C GLU A 9 38.98 6.86 5.34
N PHE A 10 37.92 7.60 5.00
CA PHE A 10 36.93 7.19 4.01
C PHE A 10 36.85 8.24 2.91
N PHE A 11 36.95 7.82 1.67
CA PHE A 11 36.92 8.67 0.48
C PHE A 11 35.59 8.53 -0.22
N TRP A 12 34.97 9.66 -0.54
CA TRP A 12 33.63 9.70 -1.11
C TRP A 12 33.62 10.45 -2.44
N GLN A 13 32.91 9.90 -3.42
CA GLN A 13 32.59 10.58 -4.68
C GLN A 13 31.08 10.81 -4.72
N GLY A 14 30.65 12.06 -4.51
CA GLY A 14 29.25 12.35 -4.24
C GLY A 14 28.79 11.60 -2.98
N ASP A 15 27.77 10.75 -3.13
CA ASP A 15 27.22 9.91 -2.05
C ASP A 15 27.79 8.48 -2.00
N GLN A 16 28.72 8.13 -2.88
CA GLN A 16 29.32 6.80 -2.95
C GLN A 16 30.64 6.74 -2.20
N LEU A 17 30.82 5.71 -1.36
CA LEU A 17 32.09 5.42 -0.72
C LEU A 17 33.01 4.75 -1.75
N VAL A 18 34.07 5.43 -2.19
CA VAL A 18 34.94 4.93 -3.27
C VAL A 18 36.23 4.30 -2.75
N ALA A 19 36.66 4.63 -1.54
CA ALA A 19 37.81 3.99 -0.92
C ALA A 19 37.82 4.14 0.60
N GLU A 20 38.58 3.28 1.26
CA GLU A 20 38.98 3.43 2.65
C GLU A 20 40.48 3.19 2.80
N ASN A 21 41.09 3.92 3.72
CA ASN A 21 42.50 3.79 4.04
C ASN A 21 42.66 3.65 5.55
N SER A 22 43.41 2.64 5.98
CA SER A 22 43.75 2.41 7.38
C SER A 22 45.20 1.96 7.49
N PRO A 23 45.79 1.93 8.69
CA PRO A 23 47.14 1.39 8.91
C PRO A 23 47.30 -0.08 8.48
N HIS A 24 46.20 -0.82 8.29
CA HIS A 24 46.21 -2.25 7.98
C HIS A 24 45.88 -2.56 6.52
N HIS A 25 45.17 -1.67 5.83
CA HIS A 25 44.72 -1.91 4.47
C HIS A 25 44.30 -0.61 3.78
N HIS A 26 44.45 -0.62 2.46
CA HIS A 26 43.85 0.35 1.56
C HIS A 26 42.93 -0.40 0.61
N ARG A 27 41.67 0.01 0.50
CA ARG A 27 40.68 -0.64 -0.38
C ARG A 27 39.94 0.38 -1.20
N SER A 28 39.73 0.09 -2.46
CA SER A 28 38.88 0.89 -3.36
C SER A 28 37.69 0.07 -3.85
N TYR A 29 36.54 0.71 -3.97
CA TYR A 29 35.29 0.12 -4.39
C TYR A 29 34.88 0.68 -5.76
N VAL A 30 34.75 -0.21 -6.74
CA VAL A 30 34.27 0.12 -8.09
C VAL A 30 32.80 -0.26 -8.18
N TYR A 31 31.94 0.64 -8.66
CA TYR A 31 30.50 0.42 -8.78
C TYR A 31 30.05 0.36 -10.24
N GLU A 32 28.90 -0.27 -10.50
CA GLU A 32 28.23 -0.14 -11.80
C GLU A 32 27.84 1.33 -12.03
N PRO A 33 28.06 1.89 -13.24
CA PRO A 33 27.84 3.31 -13.51
C PRO A 33 26.46 3.83 -13.11
N GLY A 34 26.44 4.88 -12.28
CA GLY A 34 25.20 5.53 -11.82
C GLY A 34 24.41 4.75 -10.77
N THR A 35 24.99 3.70 -10.17
CA THR A 35 24.31 2.87 -9.16
C THR A 35 25.19 2.64 -7.94
N PHE A 36 24.62 2.15 -6.84
CA PHE A 36 25.34 1.72 -5.64
C PHE A 36 25.68 0.22 -5.63
N ARG A 37 25.56 -0.46 -6.78
CA ARG A 37 25.87 -1.89 -6.94
C ARG A 37 27.39 -2.05 -7.10
N PRO A 38 28.08 -2.73 -6.17
CA PRO A 38 29.52 -2.86 -6.26
C PRO A 38 29.91 -3.91 -7.30
N LEU A 39 30.88 -3.58 -8.14
CA LEU A 39 31.38 -4.41 -9.24
C LEU A 39 32.70 -5.09 -8.86
N ALA A 40 33.65 -4.32 -8.30
CA ALA A 40 34.93 -4.84 -7.88
C ALA A 40 35.45 -4.17 -6.60
N LEU A 41 36.24 -4.92 -5.82
CA LEU A 41 37.06 -4.43 -4.72
C LEU A 41 38.52 -4.51 -5.15
N LEU A 42 39.26 -3.41 -5.02
CA LEU A 42 40.69 -3.37 -5.23
C LEU A 42 41.38 -3.27 -3.88
N ASP A 43 42.19 -4.27 -3.53
CA ASP A 43 42.92 -4.33 -2.25
C ASP A 43 44.39 -3.96 -2.49
N GLY A 44 44.88 -2.94 -1.79
CA GLY A 44 46.20 -2.33 -1.99
C GLY A 44 46.15 -0.96 -2.67
N GLU A 45 47.32 -0.37 -2.88
CA GLU A 45 47.51 0.96 -3.46
C GLU A 45 48.10 0.90 -4.87
N GLY A 46 47.72 1.86 -5.72
CA GLY A 46 48.32 2.04 -7.03
C GLY A 46 48.00 0.95 -8.05
N PRO A 47 48.80 0.84 -9.13
CA PRO A 47 48.55 -0.09 -10.24
C PRO A 47 48.58 -1.58 -9.86
N ASP A 48 49.23 -1.92 -8.76
CA ASP A 48 49.41 -3.30 -8.29
C ASP A 48 48.28 -3.76 -7.36
N ALA A 49 47.27 -2.92 -7.12
CA ALA A 49 46.11 -3.26 -6.30
C ALA A 49 45.40 -4.50 -6.86
N ARG A 50 45.18 -5.49 -5.99
CA ARG A 50 44.64 -6.79 -6.38
C ARG A 50 43.12 -6.70 -6.56
N PRO A 51 42.56 -7.09 -7.72
CA PRO A 51 41.13 -7.03 -7.95
C PRO A 51 40.41 -8.27 -7.42
N PHE A 52 39.23 -8.03 -6.86
CA PHE A 52 38.26 -9.03 -6.45
C PHE A 52 36.88 -8.65 -7.00
N TYR A 53 36.09 -9.64 -7.41
CA TYR A 53 34.84 -9.43 -8.15
C TYR A 53 33.62 -9.84 -7.35
N TYR A 54 32.66 -8.92 -7.25
CA TYR A 54 31.43 -9.13 -6.50
C TYR A 54 30.40 -9.95 -7.27
N HIS A 55 29.77 -10.88 -6.57
CA HIS A 55 28.56 -11.57 -7.00
C HIS A 55 27.41 -11.08 -6.14
N LEU A 56 26.40 -10.48 -6.78
CA LEU A 56 25.32 -9.78 -6.11
C LEU A 56 24.00 -10.54 -6.21
N ASP A 57 23.10 -10.32 -5.26
CA ASP A 57 21.70 -10.71 -5.41
C ASP A 57 20.90 -9.76 -6.34
N HIS A 58 19.59 -9.99 -6.46
CA HIS A 58 18.70 -9.15 -7.25
C HIS A 58 18.56 -7.71 -6.72
N LEU A 59 18.88 -7.46 -5.45
CA LEU A 59 18.90 -6.13 -4.85
C LEU A 59 20.25 -5.42 -5.01
N GLY A 60 21.30 -6.13 -5.43
CA GLY A 60 22.66 -5.58 -5.49
C GLY A 60 23.45 -5.76 -4.20
N THR A 61 22.99 -6.64 -3.31
CA THR A 61 23.69 -7.00 -2.07
C THR A 61 24.82 -7.98 -2.39
N PRO A 62 26.07 -7.74 -1.95
CA PRO A 62 27.14 -8.72 -2.07
C PRO A 62 26.78 -10.05 -1.42
N GLN A 63 26.83 -11.15 -2.17
CA GLN A 63 26.65 -12.51 -1.67
C GLN A 63 27.99 -13.26 -1.65
N GLU A 64 28.82 -13.06 -2.67
CA GLU A 64 30.14 -13.68 -2.78
C GLU A 64 31.16 -12.72 -3.36
N LEU A 65 32.43 -13.00 -3.09
CA LEU A 65 33.57 -12.30 -3.65
C LEU A 65 34.56 -13.33 -4.19
N THR A 66 35.01 -13.11 -5.43
CA THR A 66 35.94 -14.01 -6.11
C THR A 66 37.25 -13.33 -6.45
N ASN A 67 38.35 -14.07 -6.39
CA ASN A 67 39.65 -13.60 -6.85
C ASN A 67 39.78 -13.73 -8.39
N PRO A 68 40.89 -13.27 -9.01
CA PRO A 68 41.08 -13.38 -10.47
C PRO A 68 41.16 -14.81 -11.01
N ALA A 69 41.40 -15.80 -10.16
CA ALA A 69 41.36 -17.21 -10.51
C ALA A 69 39.93 -17.81 -10.42
N GLY A 70 38.93 -17.02 -10.08
CA GLY A 70 37.53 -17.45 -9.93
C GLY A 70 37.23 -18.18 -8.62
N GLN A 71 38.15 -18.18 -7.66
CA GLN A 71 37.94 -18.82 -6.36
C GLN A 71 37.17 -17.90 -5.43
N ILE A 72 36.19 -18.46 -4.72
CA ILE A 72 35.44 -17.74 -3.68
C ILE A 72 36.38 -17.50 -2.50
N VAL A 73 36.60 -16.22 -2.15
CA VAL A 73 37.42 -15.80 -1.01
C VAL A 73 36.56 -15.35 0.17
N TRP A 74 35.32 -14.96 -0.09
CA TRP A 74 34.36 -14.52 0.90
C TRP A 74 32.94 -14.82 0.41
N SER A 75 32.06 -15.28 1.30
CA SER A 75 30.65 -15.48 1.01
C SER A 75 29.79 -15.22 2.25
N ALA A 76 28.60 -14.69 2.03
CA ALA A 76 27.68 -14.33 3.08
C ALA A 76 26.25 -14.68 2.71
N ARG A 77 25.43 -14.99 3.73
CA ARG A 77 23.98 -15.07 3.60
C ARG A 77 23.31 -14.10 4.55
N TYR A 78 22.19 -13.56 4.09
CA TYR A 78 21.43 -12.55 4.81
C TYR A 78 19.97 -12.96 4.95
N ASN A 79 19.32 -12.49 6.01
CA ASN A 79 17.86 -12.52 6.07
C ASN A 79 17.25 -11.40 5.19
N GLY A 80 15.92 -11.35 5.10
CA GLY A 80 15.21 -10.36 4.30
C GLY A 80 15.37 -8.90 4.73
N TYR A 81 16.03 -8.62 5.87
CA TYR A 81 16.37 -7.29 6.37
C TYR A 81 17.89 -7.07 6.41
N GLY A 82 18.68 -7.89 5.73
CA GLY A 82 20.12 -7.65 5.59
C GLY A 82 20.95 -8.00 6.83
N LYS A 83 20.37 -8.71 7.82
CA LYS A 83 21.16 -9.30 8.90
C LYS A 83 21.93 -10.50 8.38
N LEU A 84 23.24 -10.49 8.61
CA LEU A 84 24.14 -11.60 8.31
C LEU A 84 23.75 -12.83 9.14
N THR A 85 23.46 -13.94 8.47
CA THR A 85 23.09 -15.22 9.09
C THR A 85 24.19 -16.26 8.97
N GLU A 86 25.01 -16.15 7.92
CA GLU A 86 26.11 -17.08 7.65
C GLU A 86 27.24 -16.29 6.98
N LEU A 87 28.47 -16.54 7.39
CA LEU A 87 29.69 -15.94 6.83
C LEU A 87 30.73 -17.03 6.68
N GLN A 88 31.29 -17.16 5.48
CA GLN A 88 32.34 -18.13 5.18
C GLN A 88 33.48 -17.44 4.43
N HIS A 89 34.71 -17.76 4.83
CA HIS A 89 35.92 -17.34 4.11
C HIS A 89 36.48 -18.53 3.34
N GLY A 90 37.02 -18.27 2.15
CA GLY A 90 37.73 -19.29 1.37
C GLY A 90 39.00 -19.76 2.09
N GLY A 91 39.57 -20.89 1.65
CA GLY A 91 40.81 -21.44 2.21
C GLY A 91 42.10 -20.66 1.91
N GLY A 92 41.98 -19.44 1.38
CA GLY A 92 43.08 -18.56 0.99
C GLY A 92 43.17 -17.30 1.88
N GLU A 93 43.58 -16.19 1.27
CA GLU A 93 43.67 -14.88 1.94
C GLU A 93 42.30 -14.45 2.48
N GLN A 94 42.24 -14.19 3.80
CA GLN A 94 41.03 -13.69 4.44
C GLN A 94 40.86 -12.21 4.11
N LEU A 95 40.02 -11.94 3.10
CA LEU A 95 39.61 -10.60 2.73
C LEU A 95 38.25 -10.29 3.37
N GLU A 96 38.21 -9.23 4.16
CA GLU A 96 36.97 -8.68 4.70
C GLU A 96 36.30 -7.74 3.69
N GLN A 97 34.98 -7.84 3.60
CA GLN A 97 34.14 -6.99 2.76
C GLN A 97 33.07 -6.31 3.64
N PRO A 98 33.16 -4.98 3.87
CA PRO A 98 32.22 -4.26 4.72
C PRO A 98 30.93 -3.80 4.02
N LEU A 99 30.81 -3.78 2.68
CA LEU A 99 29.55 -3.34 2.06
C LEU A 99 28.39 -4.31 2.36
N ARG A 100 27.18 -3.76 2.50
CA ARG A 100 25.94 -4.51 2.80
C ARG A 100 24.90 -4.21 1.73
N PHE A 101 23.66 -3.91 2.10
CA PHE A 101 22.71 -3.38 1.12
C PHE A 101 23.28 -2.14 0.43
N GLN A 102 22.77 -1.81 -0.75
CA GLN A 102 23.20 -0.63 -1.50
C GLN A 102 23.27 0.60 -0.59
N GLY A 103 24.40 1.32 -0.61
CA GLY A 103 24.67 2.49 0.23
C GLY A 103 25.18 2.20 1.66
N GLN A 104 25.10 0.95 2.11
CA GLN A 104 25.42 0.57 3.47
C GLN A 104 26.85 0.05 3.63
N TYR A 105 27.51 0.53 4.68
CA TYR A 105 28.82 0.12 5.14
C TYR A 105 28.71 -0.51 6.53
N PHE A 106 29.18 -1.74 6.72
CA PHE A 106 29.22 -2.40 8.03
C PHE A 106 30.26 -1.75 8.93
N ASP A 107 29.82 -1.35 10.12
CA ASP A 107 30.64 -0.79 11.18
C ASP A 107 30.89 -1.87 12.24
N PRO A 108 32.07 -2.55 12.23
CA PRO A 108 32.35 -3.68 13.12
C PRO A 108 32.22 -3.36 14.61
N GLU A 109 32.53 -2.13 14.99
CA GLU A 109 32.58 -1.67 16.38
C GLU A 109 31.19 -1.57 17.00
N SER A 110 30.19 -1.19 16.21
CA SER A 110 28.80 -1.07 16.66
C SER A 110 27.92 -2.25 16.23
N GLY A 111 28.36 -3.02 15.23
CA GLY A 111 27.53 -4.01 14.55
C GLY A 111 26.41 -3.40 13.70
N LEU A 112 26.40 -2.07 13.52
CA LEU A 112 25.42 -1.34 12.72
C LEU A 112 25.90 -1.16 11.29
N HIS A 113 24.99 -0.75 10.42
CA HIS A 113 25.33 -0.39 9.06
C HIS A 113 25.22 1.12 8.91
N TYR A 114 26.34 1.80 8.63
CA TYR A 114 26.35 3.21 8.27
C TYR A 114 25.77 3.38 6.85
N ASN A 115 24.68 4.13 6.72
CA ASN A 115 24.00 4.41 5.45
C ASN A 115 23.89 5.91 5.24
N ARG A 116 25.04 6.55 4.94
CA ARG A 116 25.22 7.99 4.65
C ARG A 116 24.58 8.95 5.66
N HIS A 117 23.27 9.12 5.62
CA HIS A 117 22.51 10.01 6.50
C HIS A 117 22.05 9.34 7.81
N ARG A 118 22.03 8.00 7.89
CA ARG A 118 21.51 7.28 9.05
C ARG A 118 22.29 6.00 9.36
N TYR A 119 22.20 5.55 10.61
CA TYR A 119 22.65 4.22 11.01
C TYR A 119 21.47 3.25 10.98
N TYR A 120 21.65 2.15 10.26
CA TYR A 120 20.72 1.04 10.13
C TYR A 120 21.07 -0.09 11.09
N ASN A 121 20.07 -0.60 11.79
CA ASN A 121 20.20 -1.75 12.67
C ASN A 121 19.59 -3.00 12.00
N PRO A 122 20.43 -3.96 11.56
CA PRO A 122 19.95 -5.17 10.89
C PRO A 122 19.18 -6.13 11.82
N GLU A 123 19.43 -6.09 13.14
CA GLU A 123 18.69 -6.93 14.11
C GLU A 123 17.21 -6.55 14.18
N THR A 124 16.92 -5.26 14.13
CA THR A 124 15.54 -4.74 14.21
C THR A 124 14.94 -4.43 12.84
N GLY A 125 15.76 -4.39 11.79
CA GLY A 125 15.35 -4.08 10.43
C GLY A 125 15.02 -2.60 10.19
N ARG A 126 15.58 -1.67 10.99
CA ARG A 126 15.16 -0.25 11.04
C ARG A 126 16.32 0.71 11.25
N TYR A 127 16.11 1.99 10.94
CA TYR A 127 17.06 3.06 11.28
C TYR A 127 16.98 3.44 12.76
N LEU A 128 18.11 3.92 13.31
CA LEU A 128 18.19 4.39 14.69
C LEU A 128 17.63 5.80 14.91
N THR A 129 17.63 6.62 13.86
CA THR A 129 17.15 8.00 13.91
C THR A 129 15.98 8.21 12.94
N PRO A 130 15.03 9.11 13.26
CA PRO A 130 14.00 9.52 12.32
C PRO A 130 14.60 10.06 11.03
N ASP A 131 13.90 9.88 9.91
CA ASP A 131 14.29 10.40 8.60
C ASP A 131 14.51 11.93 8.65
N PRO A 132 15.70 12.43 8.27
CA PRO A 132 15.98 13.86 8.21
C PRO A 132 15.02 14.64 7.29
N SER A 133 14.44 13.98 6.29
CA SER A 133 13.42 14.56 5.39
C SER A 133 12.03 14.68 6.04
N LYS A 134 11.89 14.29 7.32
CA LYS A 134 10.67 14.39 8.13
C LYS A 134 9.50 13.65 7.47
N LEU A 135 8.40 14.36 7.20
CA LEU A 135 7.20 13.77 6.61
C LEU A 135 7.35 13.40 5.13
N ALA A 136 8.36 13.95 4.42
CA ALA A 136 8.71 13.47 3.09
C ALA A 136 9.21 12.01 3.14
N GLY A 137 9.85 11.64 4.26
CA GLY A 137 10.19 10.27 4.65
C GLY A 137 9.01 9.30 4.84
N GLY A 138 7.79 9.81 4.77
CA GLY A 138 6.57 9.09 5.09
C GLY A 138 6.27 9.01 6.59
N LEU A 139 5.20 8.29 6.93
CA LEU A 139 4.64 8.29 8.28
C LEU A 139 5.51 7.60 9.34
N ASN A 140 6.43 6.73 8.93
CA ASN A 140 7.33 6.01 9.83
C ASN A 140 8.78 6.40 9.56
N GLY A 141 9.28 7.40 10.28
CA GLY A 141 10.62 7.95 10.10
C GLY A 141 11.77 6.99 10.40
N TYR A 142 11.51 5.85 11.05
CA TYR A 142 12.54 4.84 11.37
C TYR A 142 12.55 3.67 10.38
N ARG A 143 11.66 3.65 9.39
CA ARG A 143 11.55 2.54 8.44
C ARG A 143 12.72 2.57 7.45
N TYR A 144 13.25 1.40 7.12
CA TYR A 144 14.19 1.22 6.00
C TYR A 144 13.49 1.42 4.64
N THR A 145 12.76 0.40 4.18
CA THR A 145 11.94 0.48 2.97
C THR A 145 10.57 -0.13 3.21
N VAL A 146 9.62 0.10 2.29
CA VAL A 146 8.28 -0.50 2.36
C VAL A 146 8.33 -2.01 2.06
N ASN A 147 9.23 -2.42 1.17
CA ASN A 147 9.45 -3.81 0.80
C ASN A 147 10.96 -4.11 0.72
N PRO A 148 11.58 -4.62 1.79
CA PRO A 148 13.03 -4.85 1.83
C PRO A 148 13.49 -5.99 0.91
N THR A 149 12.58 -6.81 0.40
CA THR A 149 12.90 -7.89 -0.55
C THR A 149 12.92 -7.42 -2.01
N GLY A 150 12.37 -6.23 -2.30
CA GLY A 150 12.32 -5.71 -3.65
C GLY A 150 12.89 -4.31 -3.80
N TRP A 151 13.06 -3.57 -2.69
CA TRP A 151 13.40 -2.16 -2.68
C TRP A 151 14.60 -1.89 -1.78
N VAL A 152 15.40 -0.90 -2.17
CA VAL A 152 16.62 -0.45 -1.49
C VAL A 152 16.52 1.03 -1.13
N ASP A 153 17.28 1.46 -0.12
CA ASP A 153 17.48 2.86 0.25
C ASP A 153 18.98 3.17 0.30
N PRO A 154 19.59 3.60 -0.83
CA PRO A 154 21.03 3.82 -0.92
C PRO A 154 21.56 5.08 -0.22
N LEU A 155 20.68 6.02 0.12
CA LEU A 155 21.07 7.27 0.76
C LEU A 155 20.78 7.28 2.25
N GLY A 156 20.01 6.32 2.75
CA GLY A 156 19.41 6.45 4.06
C GLY A 156 18.34 7.54 4.07
N LEU A 157 17.62 7.75 2.96
CA LEU A 157 16.53 8.70 2.78
C LEU A 157 15.44 8.05 1.92
N VAL A 158 14.17 8.29 2.23
CA VAL A 158 13.06 7.68 1.44
C VAL A 158 12.98 8.21 -0.01
N ASP A 159 13.60 9.34 -0.30
CA ASP A 159 13.75 9.88 -1.65
C ASP A 159 14.90 9.16 -2.38
N CYS A 160 14.56 8.08 -3.07
CA CYS A 160 15.50 7.32 -3.88
C CYS A 160 15.83 8.07 -5.19
N PRO A 161 17.11 8.33 -5.52
CA PRO A 161 17.49 9.01 -6.75
C PRO A 161 17.23 8.10 -7.97
N GLY A 162 16.30 8.51 -8.84
CA GLY A 162 16.08 7.87 -10.15
C GLY A 162 14.61 7.63 -10.52
N LYS A 163 14.31 7.60 -11.83
CA LYS A 163 12.95 7.40 -12.37
C LYS A 163 12.31 6.04 -12.02
N GLY A 164 13.08 5.09 -11.49
CA GLY A 164 12.62 3.76 -11.06
C GLY A 164 12.04 3.69 -9.65
N GLY A 165 12.11 4.78 -8.86
CA GLY A 165 11.87 4.74 -7.42
C GLY A 165 12.86 3.83 -6.70
N CYS A 166 12.59 3.47 -5.44
CA CYS A 166 13.43 2.63 -4.59
C CYS A 166 13.63 1.17 -5.08
N ARG A 167 13.38 0.87 -6.36
CA ARG A 167 13.70 -0.41 -6.98
C ARG A 167 15.21 -0.48 -7.25
N PRO A 168 15.85 -1.65 -7.12
CA PRO A 168 17.25 -1.81 -7.49
C PRO A 168 17.43 -1.39 -8.95
N ALA A 169 18.26 -0.36 -9.18
CA ALA A 169 18.62 0.05 -10.53
C ALA A 169 19.54 -1.02 -11.14
N VAL A 170 19.16 -1.56 -12.30
CA VAL A 170 20.01 -2.43 -13.12
C VAL A 170 20.24 -1.70 -14.45
N GLY A 171 21.49 -1.40 -14.79
CA GLY A 171 21.87 -0.70 -16.02
C GLY A 171 21.97 0.83 -15.90
N GLY A 172 22.78 1.42 -16.78
CA GLY A 172 23.19 2.82 -16.76
C GLY A 172 22.01 3.78 -16.81
N GLN A 173 21.76 4.47 -15.70
CA GLN A 173 20.90 5.64 -15.67
C GLN A 173 21.81 6.87 -15.58
N ASP A 174 21.83 7.67 -16.65
CA ASP A 174 22.47 8.97 -16.68
C ASP A 174 21.72 9.93 -15.73
N PRO A 175 22.33 10.34 -14.61
CA PRO A 175 21.68 11.23 -13.65
C PRO A 175 21.68 12.70 -14.13
N ALA A 176 22.49 13.06 -15.13
CA ALA A 176 22.66 14.45 -15.58
C ALA A 176 21.58 14.90 -16.58
N GLY A 177 20.92 13.98 -17.29
CA GLY A 177 20.01 14.33 -18.38
C GLY A 177 18.61 14.81 -17.98
N LYS A 178 18.18 14.69 -16.71
CA LYS A 178 16.76 14.91 -16.34
C LYS A 178 16.53 15.48 -14.93
N ILE A 179 17.37 16.41 -14.48
CA ILE A 179 16.96 17.34 -13.42
C ILE A 179 16.13 18.43 -14.10
N GLN A 180 14.83 18.18 -14.29
CA GLN A 180 13.90 19.31 -14.38
C GLN A 180 13.65 19.75 -12.94
N VAL A 181 14.18 20.93 -12.60
CA VAL A 181 13.73 21.66 -11.42
C VAL A 181 12.26 22.00 -11.69
N ASP A 182 11.35 21.42 -10.91
CA ASP A 182 9.97 21.89 -10.88
C ASP A 182 10.00 23.28 -10.23
N GLU A 183 10.07 24.32 -11.06
CA GLU A 183 9.94 25.72 -10.61
C GLU A 183 8.50 26.07 -10.23
N GLY A 184 7.57 25.09 -10.30
CA GLY A 184 6.22 25.25 -9.79
C GLY A 184 6.22 25.46 -8.28
N GLU A 185 5.46 26.45 -7.81
CA GLU A 185 5.19 26.60 -6.39
C GLU A 185 4.67 25.27 -5.82
N PRO A 186 5.16 24.82 -4.65
CA PRO A 186 4.64 23.62 -4.02
C PRO A 186 3.14 23.78 -3.86
N ARG A 187 2.36 22.85 -4.44
CA ARG A 187 0.90 22.87 -4.31
C ARG A 187 0.57 23.02 -2.84
N LEU A 188 -0.15 24.10 -2.52
CA LEU A 188 -0.58 24.38 -1.16
C LEU A 188 -1.24 23.12 -0.59
N PRO A 189 -0.89 22.73 0.65
CA PRO A 189 -1.50 21.57 1.26
C PRO A 189 -3.02 21.77 1.24
N MET A 190 -3.74 20.73 0.77
CA MET A 190 -5.21 20.76 0.79
C MET A 190 -5.69 21.20 2.16
N THR A 191 -6.62 22.16 2.17
CA THR A 191 -7.27 22.60 3.40
C THR A 191 -7.93 21.39 4.09
N ALA A 192 -8.20 21.50 5.39
CA ALA A 192 -8.90 20.43 6.12
C ALA A 192 -10.25 20.09 5.46
N GLU A 193 -10.94 21.08 4.90
CA GLU A 193 -12.20 20.93 4.17
C GLU A 193 -12.01 20.18 2.85
N GLN A 194 -11.04 20.60 2.03
CA GLN A 194 -10.72 19.91 0.76
C GLN A 194 -10.32 18.45 1.00
N ARG A 195 -9.57 18.19 2.08
CA ARG A 195 -9.18 16.84 2.46
C ARG A 195 -10.37 15.99 2.90
N ARG A 196 -11.29 16.55 3.69
CA ARG A 196 -12.54 15.88 4.09
C ARG A 196 -13.41 15.56 2.88
N ALA A 197 -13.65 16.53 2.00
CA ALA A 197 -14.41 16.35 0.77
C ALA A 197 -13.84 15.22 -0.10
N ARG A 198 -12.50 15.19 -0.26
CA ARG A 198 -11.82 14.12 -1.00
C ARG A 198 -11.95 12.74 -0.33
N ILE A 199 -11.88 12.68 1.01
CA ILE A 199 -12.10 11.44 1.76
C ILE A 199 -13.55 10.96 1.59
N ASP A 200 -14.52 11.86 1.63
CA ASP A 200 -15.94 11.53 1.46
C ASP A 200 -16.23 11.03 0.05
N GLU A 201 -15.69 11.69 -0.98
CA GLU A 201 -15.78 11.25 -2.38
C GLU A 201 -15.19 9.85 -2.58
N LEU A 202 -13.96 9.63 -2.09
CA LEU A 202 -13.32 8.32 -2.13
C LEU A 202 -14.09 7.27 -1.32
N GLY A 203 -14.69 7.67 -0.20
CA GLY A 203 -15.53 6.82 0.64
C GLY A 203 -16.80 6.36 -0.08
N GLU A 204 -17.49 7.27 -0.76
CA GLU A 204 -18.67 6.98 -1.58
C GLU A 204 -18.31 6.08 -2.78
N ALA A 205 -17.23 6.38 -3.50
CA ALA A 205 -16.77 5.57 -4.62
C ALA A 205 -16.39 4.13 -4.20
N ASN A 206 -15.70 3.98 -3.07
CA ASN A 206 -15.38 2.68 -2.51
C ASN A 206 -16.63 1.93 -2.03
N ALA A 207 -17.59 2.63 -1.43
CA ALA A 207 -18.86 2.02 -1.01
C ALA A 207 -19.66 1.50 -2.20
N LYS A 208 -19.76 2.28 -3.28
CA LYS A 208 -20.38 1.88 -4.54
C LYS A 208 -19.78 0.57 -5.07
N ARG A 209 -18.46 0.52 -5.23
CA ARG A 209 -17.74 -0.68 -5.69
C ARG A 209 -18.05 -1.92 -4.84
N ARG A 210 -18.14 -1.76 -3.51
CA ARG A 210 -18.49 -2.88 -2.60
C ARG A 210 -19.93 -3.33 -2.73
N VAL A 211 -20.88 -2.40 -2.88
CA VAL A 211 -22.30 -2.74 -3.07
C VAL A 211 -22.50 -3.45 -4.41
N GLU A 212 -21.86 -2.99 -5.48
CA GLU A 212 -21.89 -3.65 -6.79
C GLU A 212 -21.29 -5.07 -6.70
N ALA A 213 -20.19 -5.25 -5.98
CA ALA A 213 -19.62 -6.57 -5.74
C ALA A 213 -20.57 -7.50 -4.95
N TYR A 214 -21.34 -6.98 -3.99
CA TYR A 214 -22.37 -7.76 -3.29
C TYR A 214 -23.55 -8.12 -4.20
N GLU A 215 -23.99 -7.18 -5.04
CA GLU A 215 -25.05 -7.41 -6.03
C GLU A 215 -24.68 -8.57 -6.94
N GLU A 216 -23.44 -8.58 -7.47
CA GLU A 216 -22.95 -9.65 -8.33
C GLU A 216 -22.77 -10.98 -7.59
N LYS A 217 -22.17 -10.95 -6.40
CA LYS A 217 -21.86 -12.14 -5.59
C LYS A 217 -23.12 -12.88 -5.16
N TYR A 218 -24.10 -12.17 -4.63
CA TYR A 218 -25.32 -12.78 -4.09
C TYR A 218 -26.49 -12.79 -5.09
N LYS A 219 -26.30 -12.21 -6.28
CA LYS A 219 -27.37 -11.98 -7.28
C LYS A 219 -28.53 -11.18 -6.67
N MET A 220 -28.19 -10.13 -5.93
CA MET A 220 -29.19 -9.21 -5.39
C MET A 220 -29.83 -8.41 -6.53
N HIS A 221 -30.94 -7.75 -6.20
CA HIS A 221 -31.58 -6.78 -7.09
C HIS A 221 -31.72 -5.41 -6.41
N THR A 222 -30.83 -5.14 -5.46
CA THR A 222 -30.80 -3.95 -4.62
C THR A 222 -30.37 -2.75 -5.41
N VAL A 223 -29.23 -2.85 -6.11
CA VAL A 223 -28.68 -1.75 -6.89
C VAL A 223 -29.67 -1.34 -7.97
N ALA A 224 -30.27 -2.30 -8.66
CA ALA A 224 -31.22 -1.99 -9.73
C ALA A 224 -32.49 -1.26 -9.24
N LYS A 225 -32.81 -1.29 -7.94
CA LYS A 225 -34.09 -0.82 -7.38
C LYS A 225 -34.00 0.29 -6.34
N HIS A 226 -32.90 0.39 -5.59
CA HIS A 226 -32.79 1.19 -4.37
C HIS A 226 -31.48 1.97 -4.23
N ASN A 227 -30.63 2.01 -5.27
CA ASN A 227 -29.36 2.74 -5.22
C ASN A 227 -29.57 4.28 -5.15
N PRO A 228 -28.61 5.03 -4.58
CA PRO A 228 -28.74 6.47 -4.38
C PRO A 228 -28.74 7.31 -5.67
N GLU A 229 -28.25 6.78 -6.78
CA GLU A 229 -28.15 7.46 -8.08
C GLU A 229 -29.44 7.35 -8.91
N ILE A 230 -30.47 6.62 -8.44
CA ILE A 230 -31.77 6.58 -9.11
C ILE A 230 -32.40 7.98 -9.09
N SER A 231 -32.87 8.43 -10.26
CA SER A 231 -33.52 9.73 -10.38
C SER A 231 -34.83 9.78 -9.59
N ASP A 232 -35.11 10.92 -8.95
CA ASP A 232 -36.35 11.16 -8.22
C ASP A 232 -37.61 10.86 -9.07
N LYS A 233 -37.58 11.26 -10.34
CA LYS A 233 -38.66 10.96 -11.30
C LYS A 233 -38.94 9.45 -11.42
N ALA A 234 -37.90 8.62 -11.41
CA ALA A 234 -38.03 7.16 -11.57
C ALA A 234 -38.59 6.50 -10.30
N ILE A 235 -38.16 6.92 -9.10
CA ILE A 235 -38.74 6.42 -7.85
C ILE A 235 -40.19 6.89 -7.67
N ARG A 236 -40.52 8.13 -8.06
CA ARG A 236 -41.90 8.64 -8.06
C ARG A 236 -42.78 7.83 -9.01
N GLN A 237 -42.34 7.64 -10.26
CA GLN A 237 -43.10 6.90 -11.26
C GLN A 237 -43.36 5.46 -10.84
N ARG A 238 -42.38 4.80 -10.19
CA ARG A 238 -42.56 3.46 -9.63
C ARG A 238 -43.72 3.37 -8.64
N SER A 239 -43.92 4.38 -7.79
CA SER A 239 -45.04 4.41 -6.84
C SER A 239 -46.39 4.72 -7.50
N ILE A 240 -46.39 5.24 -8.74
CA ILE A 240 -47.59 5.50 -9.53
C ILE A 240 -48.02 4.23 -10.27
N ASP A 241 -47.11 3.62 -11.05
CA ASP A 241 -47.48 2.59 -12.02
C ASP A 241 -46.65 1.30 -11.95
N GLY A 242 -45.80 1.15 -10.94
CA GLY A 242 -44.96 -0.02 -10.75
C GLY A 242 -43.77 -0.12 -11.73
N SER A 243 -43.45 0.94 -12.48
CA SER A 243 -42.30 0.95 -13.39
C SER A 243 -40.99 0.61 -12.69
N HIS A 244 -40.17 -0.21 -13.33
CA HIS A 244 -38.84 -0.55 -12.83
C HIS A 244 -37.92 0.67 -12.98
N PRO A 245 -37.24 1.13 -11.93
CA PRO A 245 -36.59 2.45 -11.92
C PRO A 245 -35.40 2.55 -12.88
N THR A 246 -34.75 1.42 -13.19
CA THR A 246 -33.57 1.34 -14.06
C THR A 246 -33.79 0.56 -15.37
N LYS A 247 -34.91 -0.15 -15.54
CA LYS A 247 -35.15 -1.05 -16.68
C LYS A 247 -36.36 -0.58 -17.48
N LYS A 248 -36.12 -0.01 -18.66
CA LYS A 248 -37.17 0.51 -19.56
C LYS A 248 -38.16 -0.59 -19.93
N GLY A 249 -39.46 -0.28 -19.86
CA GLY A 249 -40.55 -1.17 -20.26
C GLY A 249 -40.90 -2.30 -19.28
N LYS A 250 -40.16 -2.47 -18.17
CA LYS A 250 -40.51 -3.45 -17.13
C LYS A 250 -41.40 -2.82 -16.07
N LYS A 251 -42.52 -3.46 -15.75
CA LYS A 251 -43.44 -3.07 -14.67
C LYS A 251 -43.62 -4.21 -13.68
N GLY A 252 -43.74 -3.88 -12.40
CA GLY A 252 -44.09 -4.79 -11.32
C GLY A 252 -45.32 -4.30 -10.56
N PRO A 253 -45.61 -4.88 -9.38
CA PRO A 253 -46.70 -4.42 -8.52
C PRO A 253 -46.47 -2.98 -8.05
N ILE A 254 -47.57 -2.21 -7.95
CA ILE A 254 -47.56 -0.85 -7.40
C ILE A 254 -47.32 -0.94 -5.89
N ASN A 255 -46.17 -0.47 -5.44
CA ASN A 255 -45.71 -0.50 -4.05
C ASN A 255 -45.00 0.81 -3.70
N HIS A 256 -44.72 1.02 -2.41
CA HIS A 256 -43.83 2.08 -1.97
C HIS A 256 -42.46 1.94 -2.66
N SER A 257 -41.86 3.08 -2.99
CA SER A 257 -40.52 3.15 -3.55
C SER A 257 -39.59 3.82 -2.54
N SER A 258 -38.35 3.36 -2.51
CA SER A 258 -37.33 3.89 -1.61
C SER A 258 -35.96 3.78 -2.26
N GLN A 259 -35.06 4.69 -1.91
CA GLN A 259 -33.64 4.64 -2.29
C GLN A 259 -32.78 5.13 -1.13
N PHE A 260 -31.57 4.60 -1.03
CA PHE A 260 -30.60 5.09 -0.05
C PHE A 260 -30.18 6.52 -0.37
N ILE A 261 -29.81 7.31 0.64
CA ILE A 261 -29.28 8.67 0.42
C ILE A 261 -27.84 8.60 -0.12
N SER A 262 -27.06 7.59 0.29
CA SER A 262 -25.66 7.44 -0.14
C SER A 262 -25.26 5.98 -0.29
N TRP A 263 -24.19 5.72 -1.06
CA TRP A 263 -23.66 4.37 -1.24
C TRP A 263 -23.07 3.84 0.05
N ARG A 264 -22.49 4.72 0.89
CA ARG A 264 -21.99 4.33 2.22
C ARG A 264 -23.10 3.78 3.10
N LEU A 265 -24.26 4.43 3.18
CA LEU A 265 -25.38 3.96 3.99
C LEU A 265 -25.90 2.60 3.48
N GLN A 266 -26.06 2.46 2.16
CA GLN A 266 -26.43 1.19 1.54
C GLN A 266 -25.43 0.06 1.85
N MET A 267 -24.14 0.35 1.76
CA MET A 267 -23.05 -0.58 2.07
C MET A 267 -23.05 -0.98 3.55
N HIS A 268 -23.31 -0.03 4.46
CA HIS A 268 -23.44 -0.29 5.88
C HIS A 268 -24.65 -1.18 6.21
N ALA A 269 -25.81 -0.95 5.57
CA ALA A 269 -27.00 -1.79 5.73
C ALA A 269 -26.70 -3.26 5.38
N ILE A 270 -26.11 -3.48 4.21
CA ILE A 270 -25.80 -4.82 3.69
C ILE A 270 -24.74 -5.51 4.57
N ASN A 271 -23.66 -4.80 4.93
CA ASN A 271 -22.59 -5.36 5.76
C ASN A 271 -23.09 -5.79 7.15
N ASP A 272 -23.84 -4.93 7.83
CA ASP A 272 -24.36 -5.23 9.17
C ASP A 272 -25.30 -6.44 9.13
N ALA A 273 -26.17 -6.50 8.12
CA ALA A 273 -27.09 -7.61 7.94
C ALA A 273 -26.38 -8.94 7.63
N ILE A 274 -25.41 -8.94 6.72
CA ILE A 274 -24.59 -10.13 6.43
C ILE A 274 -23.86 -10.59 7.70
N ALA A 275 -23.26 -9.66 8.45
CA ALA A 275 -22.54 -9.97 9.68
C ALA A 275 -23.47 -10.61 10.74
N ARG A 276 -24.69 -10.09 10.91
CA ARG A 276 -25.70 -10.69 11.81
C ARG A 276 -26.14 -12.07 11.37
N MET A 277 -26.35 -12.29 10.07
CA MET A 277 -26.75 -13.59 9.54
C MET A 277 -25.63 -14.65 9.57
N SER A 278 -24.38 -14.21 9.69
CA SER A 278 -23.21 -15.09 9.81
C SER A 278 -22.98 -15.60 11.24
N ARG A 279 -23.73 -15.09 12.24
CA ARG A 279 -23.64 -15.52 13.65
C ARG A 279 -24.24 -16.91 13.85
N VAL A 280 -23.90 -17.53 14.98
CA VAL A 280 -24.44 -18.82 15.44
C VAL A 280 -25.06 -18.63 16.84
N PRO A 281 -26.40 -18.58 16.96
CA PRO A 281 -27.40 -18.59 15.88
C PRO A 281 -27.45 -17.24 15.11
N PRO A 282 -28.02 -17.22 13.88
CA PRO A 282 -28.21 -15.99 13.11
C PRO A 282 -29.09 -14.97 13.86
N ALA A 283 -28.74 -13.69 13.77
CA ALA A 283 -29.45 -12.60 14.45
C ALA A 283 -30.37 -11.81 13.51
N TYR A 284 -31.38 -12.47 12.94
CA TYR A 284 -32.46 -11.80 12.21
C TYR A 284 -33.41 -11.06 13.16
N THR A 285 -34.16 -10.08 12.66
CA THR A 285 -35.10 -9.27 13.45
C THR A 285 -36.56 -9.58 13.12
N GLY A 286 -36.83 -10.39 12.10
CA GLY A 286 -38.16 -10.81 11.70
C GLY A 286 -38.16 -11.68 10.46
N PHE A 287 -39.34 -11.89 9.89
CA PHE A 287 -39.55 -12.67 8.67
C PHE A 287 -40.50 -11.94 7.73
N THR A 288 -40.36 -12.17 6.42
CA THR A 288 -41.38 -11.76 5.44
C THR A 288 -42.62 -12.65 5.58
N LYS A 289 -43.71 -12.29 4.88
CA LYS A 289 -44.91 -13.13 4.79
C LYS A 289 -44.62 -14.52 4.20
N ASP A 290 -43.59 -14.62 3.36
CA ASP A 290 -43.17 -15.84 2.68
C ASP A 290 -42.15 -16.67 3.49
N GLY A 291 -41.81 -16.23 4.71
CA GLY A 291 -40.89 -16.91 5.62
C GLY A 291 -39.41 -16.55 5.45
N ASP A 292 -39.07 -15.59 4.61
CA ASP A 292 -37.68 -15.16 4.40
C ASP A 292 -37.15 -14.40 5.63
N PRO A 293 -35.95 -14.72 6.15
CA PRO A 293 -35.37 -13.97 7.25
C PRO A 293 -35.08 -12.51 6.88
N VAL A 294 -35.33 -11.61 7.82
CA VAL A 294 -35.16 -10.17 7.65
C VAL A 294 -34.25 -9.60 8.73
N VAL A 295 -33.33 -8.72 8.34
CA VAL A 295 -32.61 -7.84 9.25
C VAL A 295 -33.09 -6.41 9.01
N ARG A 296 -33.82 -5.86 9.97
CA ARG A 296 -34.28 -4.47 10.03
C ARG A 296 -33.48 -3.75 11.10
N LYS A 297 -32.86 -2.62 10.75
CA LYS A 297 -32.02 -1.83 11.66
C LYS A 297 -32.28 -0.36 11.47
N GLU A 298 -32.36 0.36 12.58
CA GLU A 298 -32.43 1.82 12.60
C GLU A 298 -31.22 2.42 11.88
N MET A 299 -31.50 3.33 10.97
CA MET A 299 -30.56 4.05 10.13
C MET A 299 -31.17 5.44 9.87
N PRO A 300 -31.06 6.38 10.82
CA PRO A 300 -31.64 7.71 10.68
C PRO A 300 -31.15 8.39 9.41
N GLY A 301 -32.07 8.91 8.59
CA GLY A 301 -31.74 9.47 7.27
C GLY A 301 -31.13 8.44 6.31
N GLY A 302 -31.49 7.15 6.44
CA GLY A 302 -30.94 6.07 5.63
C GLY A 302 -31.36 6.17 4.17
N GLY A 303 -32.57 6.66 3.92
CA GLY A 303 -33.14 6.78 2.60
C GLY A 303 -34.21 7.85 2.46
N ARG A 304 -34.76 7.92 1.25
CA ARG A 304 -35.93 8.71 0.89
C ARG A 304 -36.79 7.91 -0.10
N GLY A 305 -38.03 8.32 -0.31
CA GLY A 305 -38.94 7.55 -1.16
C GLY A 305 -40.29 8.17 -1.40
N TYR A 306 -41.20 7.36 -1.94
CA TYR A 306 -42.57 7.75 -2.20
C TYR A 306 -43.54 6.69 -1.70
N LYS A 307 -44.45 7.12 -0.81
CA LYS A 307 -45.57 6.33 -0.34
C LYS A 307 -46.71 6.40 -1.36
N VAL A 308 -47.26 5.25 -1.71
CA VAL A 308 -48.39 5.13 -2.63
C VAL A 308 -49.61 5.80 -1.99
N ASN A 309 -50.28 6.64 -2.76
CA ASN A 309 -51.51 7.29 -2.35
C ASN A 309 -52.72 6.49 -2.87
N LYS A 310 -53.53 5.96 -1.95
CA LYS A 310 -54.68 5.12 -2.29
C LYS A 310 -55.86 5.91 -2.88
N LYS A 311 -55.95 7.22 -2.58
CA LYS A 311 -57.04 8.08 -3.04
C LYS A 311 -56.75 8.70 -4.41
N ASP A 312 -55.48 9.00 -4.66
CA ASP A 312 -54.99 9.58 -5.92
C ASP A 312 -53.71 8.85 -6.33
N LYS A 313 -53.83 7.93 -7.30
CA LYS A 313 -52.73 7.05 -7.71
C LYS A 313 -51.59 7.80 -8.41
N ASP A 314 -51.89 8.94 -9.01
CA ASP A 314 -50.91 9.74 -9.75
C ASP A 314 -50.15 10.74 -8.85
N ASN A 315 -50.53 10.82 -7.57
CA ASN A 315 -49.94 11.72 -6.59
C ASN A 315 -49.44 10.99 -5.32
N PRO A 316 -48.31 10.24 -5.42
CA PRO A 316 -47.71 9.59 -4.27
C PRO A 316 -47.08 10.63 -3.32
N VAL A 317 -47.06 10.31 -2.03
CA VAL A 317 -46.56 11.20 -0.97
C VAL A 317 -45.04 11.03 -0.83
N TYR A 318 -44.29 12.12 -0.99
CA TYR A 318 -42.84 12.11 -0.79
C TYR A 318 -42.48 11.89 0.69
N MET A 319 -41.45 11.08 0.93
CA MET A 319 -40.86 10.83 2.24
C MET A 319 -39.39 11.23 2.16
N ASP A 320 -39.02 12.29 2.88
CA ASP A 320 -37.68 12.86 2.91
C ASP A 320 -36.72 12.09 3.82
N SER A 321 -37.24 11.40 4.83
CA SER A 321 -36.49 10.49 5.69
C SER A 321 -37.15 9.12 5.81
N LEU A 322 -36.35 8.08 5.54
CA LEU A 322 -36.60 6.68 5.86
C LEU A 322 -35.52 6.25 6.85
N ASP A 323 -35.93 6.07 8.10
CA ASP A 323 -35.01 5.93 9.25
C ASP A 323 -34.69 4.48 9.59
N TYR A 324 -35.08 3.53 8.75
CA TYR A 324 -34.70 2.13 8.88
C TYR A 324 -34.07 1.63 7.58
N SER A 325 -33.29 0.58 7.72
CA SER A 325 -32.82 -0.25 6.62
C SER A 325 -33.33 -1.67 6.82
N GLU A 326 -33.85 -2.27 5.76
CA GLU A 326 -34.30 -3.65 5.73
C GLU A 326 -33.48 -4.45 4.70
N VAL A 327 -32.92 -5.57 5.13
CA VAL A 327 -32.22 -6.53 4.27
C VAL A 327 -32.91 -7.88 4.39
N ARG A 328 -33.29 -8.47 3.25
CA ARG A 328 -33.98 -9.76 3.20
C ARG A 328 -33.07 -10.85 2.67
N PHE A 329 -33.22 -12.03 3.26
CA PHE A 329 -32.37 -13.19 3.00
C PHE A 329 -33.20 -14.35 2.44
N ASP A 330 -32.59 -15.11 1.54
CA ASP A 330 -33.19 -16.30 0.97
C ASP A 330 -33.27 -17.41 2.03
N GLN A 331 -34.47 -17.92 2.31
CA GLN A 331 -34.66 -19.02 3.25
C GLN A 331 -34.02 -20.35 2.77
N ALA A 332 -33.92 -20.56 1.45
CA ALA A 332 -33.33 -21.76 0.86
C ALA A 332 -31.79 -21.73 0.88
N VAL A 333 -31.19 -20.54 0.96
CA VAL A 333 -29.73 -20.36 0.97
C VAL A 333 -29.31 -19.53 2.18
N LYS A 334 -28.89 -20.22 3.24
CA LYS A 334 -28.49 -19.61 4.52
C LYS A 334 -27.52 -18.44 4.31
N GLY A 335 -27.92 -17.26 4.79
CA GLY A 335 -27.08 -16.07 4.80
C GLY A 335 -26.93 -15.34 3.46
N ARG A 336 -27.68 -15.73 2.42
CA ARG A 336 -27.67 -15.05 1.12
C ARG A 336 -28.70 -13.91 1.09
N PRO A 337 -28.28 -12.64 1.10
CA PRO A 337 -29.22 -11.54 0.89
C PRO A 337 -29.66 -11.47 -0.57
N TYR A 338 -30.91 -11.07 -0.83
CA TYR A 338 -31.41 -10.86 -2.20
C TYR A 338 -31.88 -9.42 -2.46
N THR A 339 -32.21 -8.65 -1.41
CA THR A 339 -32.53 -7.22 -1.52
C THR A 339 -32.20 -6.48 -0.23
N ALA A 340 -31.81 -5.22 -0.34
CA ALA A 340 -31.66 -4.27 0.74
C ALA A 340 -32.26 -2.93 0.31
N PHE A 341 -33.02 -2.30 1.19
CA PHE A 341 -33.68 -1.02 0.92
C PHE A 341 -33.90 -0.25 2.22
N PRO A 342 -34.01 1.10 2.15
CA PRO A 342 -34.47 1.87 3.28
C PRO A 342 -35.99 1.77 3.43
N ASP A 343 -36.46 1.77 4.67
CA ASP A 343 -37.85 1.53 5.09
C ASP A 343 -38.37 2.61 6.03
#